data_AF-A0A8T4WPQ8-F1
#
_entry.id   AF-A0A8T4WPQ8-F1
#
_cell.length_a   1.000
_cell.length_b   1.000
_cell.length_c   1.000
_cell.angle_alpha   90.00
_cell.angle_beta   90.00
_cell.angle_gamma   90.00
#
_symmetry.space_group_name_H-M   'P 1'
#
loop_
_entity.id
_entity.type
_entity.pdbx_description
1 polymer ?
#
loop_
_entity_poly.entity_id
_entity_poly.type
_entity_poly.pdbx_seq_one_letter_code
_entity_poly.pdbx_strand_id
1 'polypeptide(L)' 'GLSHSIVEKVDVNECSPEKLPPSECSMLPVIRICDTILSGFPDVDTVRTRIMQAMMKGCFSTIQAPPRY' A
#
# COMPACT_ATOMS: atom_id res chain seq x y z
N GLY A 1 16.42 0.53 -7.08
CA GLY A 1 15.13 -0.19 -7.20
C GLY A 1 14.45 -0.19 -5.84
N LEU A 2 13.12 -0.36 -5.80
CA LEU A 2 12.41 -0.55 -4.53
C LEU A 2 12.74 -1.93 -3.94
N SER A 3 12.66 -2.06 -2.61
CA SER A 3 12.85 -3.36 -1.94
C SER A 3 11.73 -4.33 -2.32
N HIS A 4 12.06 -5.63 -2.43
CA HIS A 4 11.06 -6.68 -2.61
C HIS A 4 10.05 -6.76 -1.46
N SER A 5 10.40 -6.22 -0.29
CA SER A 5 9.52 -6.15 0.89
C SER A 5 8.48 -5.02 0.82
N ILE A 6 8.46 -4.22 -0.23
CA ILE A 6 7.60 -3.03 -0.32
C ILE A 6 6.19 -3.32 -0.84
N VAL A 7 6.02 -4.46 -1.51
CA VAL A 7 4.75 -4.94 -2.03
C VAL A 7 4.35 -6.16 -1.23
N GLU A 8 3.19 -6.09 -0.59
CA GLU A 8 2.59 -7.20 0.12
C GLU A 8 1.34 -7.65 -0.62
N LYS A 9 1.24 -8.95 -0.94
CA LYS A 9 0.02 -9.56 -1.45
C LYS A 9 -0.77 -10.10 -0.26
N VAL A 10 -1.99 -9.59 -0.08
CA VAL A 10 -2.92 -10.04 0.96
C VAL A 10 -4.02 -10.87 0.31
N ASP A 11 -4.31 -12.04 0.88
CA ASP A 11 -5.46 -12.84 0.44
C ASP A 11 -6.76 -12.20 0.92
N VAL A 12 -7.79 -12.24 0.09
CA VAL A 12 -9.11 -11.66 0.40
C VAL A 12 -9.74 -12.31 1.63
N ASN A 13 -9.48 -13.60 1.84
CA ASN A 13 -9.96 -14.34 3.01
C ASN A 13 -9.18 -13.97 4.29
N GLU A 14 -8.05 -13.28 4.15
CA GLU A 14 -7.19 -12.78 5.21
C GLU A 14 -7.28 -11.24 5.34
N CYS A 15 -8.37 -10.62 4.88
CA CYS A 15 -8.67 -9.20 5.12
C CYS A 15 -8.81 -8.94 6.63
N SER A 16 -7.68 -8.85 7.31
CA SER A 16 -7.57 -8.54 8.73
C SER A 16 -7.71 -7.05 8.93
N PRO A 17 -8.46 -6.59 9.94
CA PRO A 17 -8.62 -5.17 10.28
C PRO A 17 -7.28 -4.47 10.58
N GLU A 18 -6.21 -5.23 10.84
CA GLU A 18 -4.85 -4.69 11.04
C GLU A 18 -4.21 -4.18 9.74
N LYS A 19 -4.57 -4.75 8.58
CA LYS A 19 -3.97 -4.42 7.27
C LYS A 19 -4.88 -3.56 6.42
N LEU A 20 -6.18 -3.85 6.42
CA LEU A 20 -7.24 -3.09 5.77
C LEU A 20 -8.50 -3.10 6.64
N PRO A 21 -9.18 -1.96 6.86
CA PRO A 21 -10.47 -1.97 7.52
C PRO A 21 -11.47 -2.83 6.72
N PRO A 22 -12.36 -3.59 7.39
CA PRO A 22 -13.32 -4.46 6.72
C PRO A 22 -14.27 -3.71 5.77
N SER A 23 -14.50 -2.42 5.98
CA SER A 23 -15.26 -1.55 5.07
C SER A 23 -14.57 -1.34 3.71
N GLU A 24 -13.25 -1.44 3.65
CA GLU A 24 -12.43 -1.22 2.46
C GLU A 24 -12.26 -2.51 1.63
N CYS A 25 -12.58 -3.68 2.18
CA CYS A 25 -12.58 -4.96 1.45
C CYS A 25 -13.86 -5.22 0.66
N SER A 26 -14.78 -4.24 0.58
CA SER A 26 -16.09 -4.38 -0.06
C SER A 26 -16.04 -4.43 -1.59
N MET A 27 -14.97 -3.92 -2.22
CA MET A 27 -14.85 -3.83 -3.68
C MET A 27 -13.44 -4.21 -4.16
N LEU A 28 -13.31 -5.43 -4.69
CA LEU A 28 -12.03 -6.02 -5.11
C LEU A 28 -11.73 -5.79 -6.60
N PRO A 29 -10.45 -5.80 -7.01
CA PRO A 29 -9.25 -5.81 -6.18
C PRO A 29 -9.03 -4.45 -5.50
N VAL A 30 -8.39 -4.48 -4.32
CA VAL A 30 -8.02 -3.30 -3.56
C VAL A 30 -6.50 -3.17 -3.55
N ILE A 31 -5.99 -1.97 -3.83
CA ILE A 31 -4.57 -1.64 -3.79
C ILE A 31 -4.40 -0.47 -2.83
N ARG A 32 -3.64 -0.69 -1.76
CA ARG A 32 -3.27 0.37 -0.82
C ARG A 32 -1.85 0.85 -1.12
N ILE A 33 -1.71 2.15 -1.41
CA ILE A 33 -0.44 2.80 -1.69
C ILE A 33 -0.28 3.93 -0.66
N CYS A 34 0.53 3.68 0.36
CA CYS A 34 0.70 4.60 1.49
C CYS A 34 -0.64 4.95 2.18
N ASP A 35 -1.12 6.18 1.98
CA ASP A 35 -2.38 6.70 2.51
C ASP A 35 -3.55 6.66 1.51
N THR A 36 -3.32 6.14 0.30
CA THR A 36 -4.33 6.06 -0.76
C THR A 36 -4.82 4.63 -0.95
N ILE A 37 -6.13 4.45 -1.05
CA ILE A 37 -6.77 3.18 -1.40
C ILE A 37 -7.40 3.30 -2.79
N LEU A 38 -7.12 2.33 -3.64
CA LEU A 38 -7.71 2.17 -4.96
C LEU A 38 -8.52 0.87 -4.99
N SER A 39 -9.76 0.92 -5.46
CA SER A 39 -10.65 -0.24 -5.58
C SER A 39 -11.21 -0.35 -7.00
N GLY A 40 -11.64 -1.54 -7.39
CA GLY A 40 -12.43 -1.72 -8.63
C GLY A 40 -11.62 -1.64 -9.93
N PHE A 41 -10.44 -2.27 -9.96
CA PHE A 41 -9.55 -2.34 -11.13
C PHE A 41 -9.09 -0.95 -11.65
N PRO A 42 -8.22 -0.24 -10.91
CA PRO A 42 -7.66 1.02 -11.38
C PRO A 42 -6.79 0.81 -12.63
N ASP A 43 -6.76 1.81 -13.50
CA ASP A 43 -5.84 1.84 -14.63
C ASP A 43 -4.38 2.03 -14.18
N VAL A 44 -3.44 1.66 -15.06
CA VAL A 44 -2.01 1.68 -14.77
C VAL A 44 -1.48 3.09 -14.48
N ASP A 45 -2.01 4.11 -15.15
CA ASP A 45 -1.55 5.49 -14.99
C ASP A 45 -1.99 6.08 -13.65
N THR A 46 -3.19 5.72 -13.19
CA THR A 46 -3.68 6.01 -11.84
C THR A 46 -2.75 5.38 -10.80
N VAL A 47 -2.43 4.09 -10.93
CA VAL A 47 -1.51 3.40 -10.01
C VAL A 47 -0.13 4.07 -10.00
N ARG A 48 0.42 4.37 -11.19
CA ARG A 48 1.73 5.02 -11.34
C ARG A 48 1.78 6.38 -10.68
N THR A 49 0.74 7.20 -10.87
CA THR A 49 0.62 8.53 -10.28
C THR A 49 0.63 8.45 -8.75
N ARG A 50 -0.12 7.50 -8.17
CA ARG A 50 -0.15 7.31 -6.72
C ARG A 50 1.18 6.82 -6.15
N ILE A 51 1.89 5.95 -6.86
CA ILE A 51 3.24 5.53 -6.45
C ILE A 51 4.21 6.72 -6.45
N MET A 52 4.19 7.56 -7.49
CA MET A 52 5.03 8.77 -7.54
C MET A 52 4.72 9.73 -6.38
N GLN A 53 3.44 9.94 -6.08
CA GLN A 53 3.03 10.74 -4.92
C GLN A 53 3.53 10.13 -3.59
N ALA A 54 3.43 8.82 -3.42
CA ALA A 54 3.93 8.13 -2.24
C ALA A 54 5.46 8.21 -2.11
N MET A 55 6.20 8.20 -3.22
CA MET A 55 7.64 8.45 -3.22
C MET A 55 7.97 9.88 -2.77
N MET A 56 7.25 10.89 -3.28
CA MET A 56 7.42 12.29 -2.85
C MET A 56 7.12 12.49 -1.37
N LYS A 57 6.16 11.73 -0.83
CA LYS A 57 5.81 11.72 0.60
C LYS A 57 6.78 10.91 1.47
N GLY A 58 7.77 10.22 0.88
CA GLY A 58 8.70 9.38 1.64
C GLY A 58 8.09 8.10 2.21
N CYS A 59 6.95 7.62 1.69
CA CYS A 59 6.27 6.43 2.21
C CYS A 59 7.07 5.14 2.10
N PHE A 60 8.15 5.15 1.32
CA PHE A 60 8.99 4.00 0.98
C PHE A 60 10.39 4.07 1.60
N SER A 61 10.69 5.09 2.41
CA SER A 61 12.01 5.23 3.04
C SER A 61 12.10 4.37 4.29
N THR A 62 12.61 3.15 4.16
CA THR A 62 13.08 2.35 5.29
C THR A 62 14.49 2.80 5.67
N ILE A 63 14.60 3.87 6.47
CA ILE A 63 15.67 3.99 7.47
C ILE A 63 14.98 4.10 8.82
N GLN A 64 14.49 2.97 9.33
CA GLN A 64 14.21 2.86 10.75
C GLN A 64 15.54 2.54 11.41
N ALA A 65 16.31 3.58 11.75
CA ALA A 65 17.45 3.38 12.65
C ALA A 65 16.90 2.81 13.96
N PRO A 66 17.51 1.75 14.54
CA PRO A 66 17.09 1.27 15.85
C PRO A 66 17.23 2.40 16.88
N PRO A 67 16.31 2.51 17.86
CA PRO A 67 16.47 3.47 18.94
C PRO A 67 17.80 3.19 19.65
N ARG A 68 18.71 4.17 19.65
CA ARG A 68 19.89 4.14 20.51
C ARG A 68 19.44 4.47 21.92
N TYR A 69 19.34 3.45 22.77
CA TYR A 69 19.42 3.56 24.22
C TYR A 69 20.40 2.51 24.73
#